data_AF-A0A286U5W1-F1
#
_entry.id   AF-A0A286U5W1-F1
#
_cell.length_a   1.000
_cell.length_b   1.000
_cell.length_c   1.000
_cell.angle_alpha   90.00
_cell.angle_beta   90.00
_cell.angle_gamma   90.00
#
_symmetry.space_group_name_H-M   'P 1'
#
loop_
_entity.id
_entity.type
_entity.pdbx_description
1 polymer ?
#
loop_
_entity_poly.entity_id
_entity_poly.type
_entity_poly.pdbx_seq_one_letter_code
_entity_poly.pdbx_strand_id
1 'polypeptide(L)'
;MRSLTILVFLAIHLRGTIADGNDWINPEFALKKTGAPDAQKRIISFAGSTAKDGPWTVYGDAKVLPPDGQKTDYYSWAPYHWPECNFCQSGRTHLTTGGSRANGTNTTDSTSDGDLGPYEDGGGDETDDDNDEESTTNSNEDGIIDDGPPTVTTKLPISHRRMVRRIKEFSHSSFVHRRQQGVLPSDPFLPGNPLVDSSSTTTDKIASGTAGAAENARKTKTSQGKEPTKTNAGGSDCTPSPTKSLPPSYTWTSCKYVVRDGKLNPDVRELPGVNNIVDVTQSVLYNALAPVLSGPQSGSQTAISFIDKFFLDPSTGMQPRVRYGQMIRGPDQKDGQYIGVIDLRGIVKLVNAVQVMRASKAPAWTSDYDSRMKNWAKQYVQWLHTDPLGQKALSAPNNHGSFATNQLASVNILVDDTSAAAAALKSYFSNQFQDQIAASGEQPFEAVRTRPFHYRCFNLEAMITNAKLGDQLGLDFWSAKSKYGATIQNALDFVMTKGPGKEDITDIFPHIAAIAIAYGDPTGRYTAYLKKNDKRYQEAPYYYYNQAGALTKAPTSKNKMAEDPLDGLAHLAETDVPTPTSVPQATPTIPWECPTAFATATEVQLDDGVFVTCDELKHFYGYAMDTVNGSS
;
A
#
# COMPACT_ATOMS: atom_id res chain seq x y z
N MET A 1 -10.70 51.55 -16.52
CA MET A 1 -11.42 50.46 -15.80
C MET A 1 -10.44 49.75 -14.87
N ARG A 2 -10.92 49.01 -13.85
CA ARG A 2 -10.11 48.11 -13.02
C ARG A 2 -10.54 46.67 -13.32
N SER A 3 -9.62 45.79 -13.68
CA SER A 3 -9.92 44.36 -13.83
C SER A 3 -10.08 43.74 -12.45
N LEU A 4 -11.13 42.93 -12.28
CA LEU A 4 -11.41 42.21 -11.03
C LEU A 4 -11.01 40.75 -11.21
N THR A 5 -9.90 40.34 -10.60
CA THR A 5 -9.45 38.94 -10.64
C THR A 5 -10.29 38.12 -9.66
N ILE A 6 -11.25 37.37 -10.20
CA ILE A 6 -12.07 36.43 -9.41
C ILE A 6 -11.25 35.15 -9.21
N LEU A 7 -10.89 34.84 -7.96
CA LEU A 7 -10.38 33.51 -7.61
C LEU A 7 -11.56 32.53 -7.54
N VAL A 8 -11.71 31.70 -8.57
CA VAL A 8 -12.56 30.50 -8.47
C VAL A 8 -11.82 29.46 -7.64
N PHE A 9 -12.25 29.28 -6.40
CA PHE A 9 -11.78 28.17 -5.57
C PHE A 9 -12.40 26.87 -6.08
N LEU A 10 -11.70 26.19 -6.99
CA LEU A 10 -12.08 24.84 -7.41
C LEU A 10 -11.89 23.88 -6.23
N ALA A 11 -12.96 23.69 -5.46
CA ALA A 11 -12.97 22.85 -4.27
C ALA A 11 -12.94 21.37 -4.65
N ILE A 12 -11.76 20.87 -5.05
CA ILE A 12 -11.50 19.46 -5.37
C ILE A 12 -11.97 18.62 -4.18
N HIS A 13 -13.13 17.97 -4.34
CA HIS A 13 -13.67 17.02 -3.38
C HIS A 13 -12.89 15.71 -3.52
N LEU A 14 -11.65 15.73 -3.01
CA LEU A 14 -10.88 14.53 -2.75
C LEU A 14 -11.74 13.58 -1.92
N ARG A 15 -12.25 12.51 -2.55
CA ARG A 15 -12.65 11.27 -1.88
C ARG A 15 -11.40 10.53 -1.37
N GLY A 16 -10.52 11.28 -0.71
CA GLY A 16 -9.31 10.83 -0.07
C GLY A 16 -9.61 10.42 1.36
N THR A 17 -10.08 9.20 1.54
CA THR A 17 -9.57 8.40 2.64
C THR A 17 -8.07 8.28 2.42
N ILE A 18 -7.28 9.19 3.00
CA ILE A 18 -5.82 9.02 3.09
C ILE A 18 -5.61 7.61 3.63
N ALA A 19 -4.88 6.79 2.88
CA ALA A 19 -4.68 5.39 3.22
C ALA A 19 -3.95 5.35 4.57
N ASP A 20 -4.69 4.96 5.61
CA ASP A 20 -4.21 4.90 6.98
C ASP A 20 -3.02 3.91 7.06
N GLY A 21 -2.04 4.22 7.91
CA GLY A 21 -0.75 3.53 7.92
C GLY A 21 -0.88 2.03 8.21
N ASN A 22 0.13 1.24 7.84
CA ASN A 22 0.20 -0.16 8.26
C ASN A 22 0.49 -0.22 9.77
N ASP A 23 -0.53 -0.54 10.57
CA ASP A 23 -0.48 -0.44 12.02
C ASP A 23 -1.26 -1.59 12.70
N TRP A 24 -1.08 -1.73 14.02
CA TRP A 24 -1.77 -2.69 14.88
C TRP A 24 -2.33 -1.99 16.13
N ILE A 25 -3.64 -2.09 16.33
CA ILE A 25 -4.30 -1.74 17.59
C ILE A 25 -4.48 -2.99 18.46
N ASN A 26 -3.98 -2.93 19.69
CA ASN A 26 -4.18 -3.98 20.70
C ASN A 26 -5.70 -4.20 20.95
N PRO A 27 -6.26 -5.41 20.75
CA PRO A 27 -7.69 -5.67 20.93
C PRO A 27 -8.21 -5.40 22.34
N GLU A 28 -7.41 -5.66 23.38
CA GLU A 28 -7.80 -5.37 24.78
C GLU A 28 -7.84 -3.87 25.04
N PHE A 29 -7.02 -3.07 24.35
CA PHE A 29 -7.13 -1.62 24.38
C PHE A 29 -8.41 -1.15 23.66
N ALA A 30 -8.67 -1.65 22.45
CA ALA A 30 -9.87 -1.30 21.68
C ALA A 30 -11.17 -1.52 22.48
N LEU A 31 -11.25 -2.64 23.22
CA LEU A 31 -12.39 -2.99 24.06
C LEU A 31 -12.64 -2.05 25.24
N LYS A 32 -11.66 -1.24 25.67
CA LYS A 32 -11.84 -0.23 26.74
C LYS A 32 -12.63 0.99 26.26
N LYS A 33 -12.65 1.27 24.96
CA LYS A 33 -13.32 2.43 24.32
C LYS A 33 -12.85 3.81 24.81
N THR A 34 -11.67 3.87 25.41
CA THR A 34 -11.04 5.07 25.99
C THR A 34 -10.14 5.81 24.98
N GLY A 35 -9.98 7.12 25.14
CA GLY A 35 -9.06 7.94 24.33
C GLY A 35 -9.65 8.41 22.99
N ALA A 36 -9.09 9.49 22.45
CA ALA A 36 -9.36 10.06 21.12
C ALA A 36 -10.81 9.93 20.57
N PRO A 37 -11.82 10.56 21.19
CA PRO A 37 -13.21 10.40 20.79
C PRO A 37 -13.50 10.83 19.33
N ASP A 38 -12.75 11.78 18.77
CA ASP A 38 -12.95 12.23 17.39
C ASP A 38 -12.29 11.30 16.35
N ALA A 39 -11.12 10.72 16.65
CA ALA A 39 -10.58 9.60 15.86
C ALA A 39 -11.49 8.35 15.94
N GLN A 40 -12.11 8.06 17.08
CA GLN A 40 -13.14 7.02 17.17
C GLN A 40 -14.33 7.30 16.23
N LYS A 41 -14.86 8.53 16.23
CA LYS A 41 -15.91 8.96 15.27
C LYS A 41 -15.45 8.83 13.81
N ARG A 42 -14.18 9.16 13.51
CA ARG A 42 -13.61 9.02 12.16
C ARG A 42 -13.55 7.57 11.71
N ILE A 43 -13.14 6.64 12.58
CA ILE A 43 -13.14 5.19 12.30
C ILE A 43 -14.57 4.69 12.02
N ILE A 44 -15.55 5.09 12.83
CA ILE A 44 -16.97 4.75 12.62
C ILE A 44 -17.49 5.32 11.29
N SER A 45 -17.13 6.56 10.96
CA SER A 45 -17.49 7.21 9.69
C SER A 45 -16.86 6.50 8.48
N PHE A 46 -15.59 6.14 8.55
CA PHE A 46 -14.88 5.40 7.49
C PHE A 46 -15.37 3.95 7.34
N ALA A 47 -15.78 3.29 8.43
CA ALA A 47 -16.48 2.01 8.32
C ALA A 47 -17.77 2.16 7.48
N GLY A 48 -18.57 3.19 7.79
CA GLY A 48 -19.83 3.50 7.08
C GLY A 48 -19.68 4.05 5.66
N SER A 49 -18.51 4.55 5.25
CA SER A 49 -18.21 4.84 3.84
C SER A 49 -17.74 3.57 3.13
N THR A 50 -16.66 2.95 3.59
CA THR A 50 -16.01 1.80 2.92
C THR A 50 -16.89 0.55 2.85
N ALA A 51 -17.90 0.44 3.71
CA ALA A 51 -18.97 -0.56 3.60
C ALA A 51 -19.77 -0.52 2.28
N LYS A 52 -19.65 0.56 1.48
CA LYS A 52 -20.35 0.76 0.21
C LYS A 52 -19.48 0.47 -1.01
N ASP A 53 -18.17 0.41 -0.82
CA ASP A 53 -17.18 0.39 -1.90
C ASP A 53 -16.74 -1.05 -2.27
N GLY A 54 -16.92 -2.00 -1.34
CA GLY A 54 -16.76 -3.44 -1.56
C GLY A 54 -18.08 -4.18 -1.87
N PRO A 55 -18.06 -5.53 -1.99
CA PRO A 55 -16.94 -6.42 -1.71
C PRO A 55 -15.95 -6.53 -2.88
N TRP A 56 -14.66 -6.37 -2.58
CA TRP A 56 -13.58 -6.50 -3.56
C TRP A 56 -13.17 -7.96 -3.82
N THR A 57 -12.38 -8.15 -4.88
CA THR A 57 -11.63 -9.39 -5.18
C THR A 57 -10.26 -9.02 -5.74
N VAL A 58 -9.30 -9.96 -5.81
CA VAL A 58 -7.96 -9.69 -6.38
C VAL A 58 -8.01 -9.29 -7.85
N TYR A 59 -8.96 -9.84 -8.62
CA TYR A 59 -9.13 -9.54 -10.04
C TYR A 59 -10.00 -8.29 -10.29
N GLY A 60 -11.02 -8.04 -9.45
CA GLY A 60 -11.97 -6.95 -9.66
C GLY A 60 -12.64 -7.03 -11.05
N ASP A 61 -12.48 -5.98 -11.84
CA ASP A 61 -12.90 -5.84 -13.23
C ASP A 61 -11.72 -5.85 -14.23
N ALA A 62 -10.53 -6.33 -13.81
CA ALA A 62 -9.29 -6.27 -14.58
C ALA A 62 -9.46 -6.72 -16.05
N LYS A 63 -8.76 -6.02 -16.95
CA LYS A 63 -8.75 -6.32 -18.39
C LYS A 63 -7.67 -7.32 -18.80
N VAL A 64 -6.79 -7.69 -17.86
CA VAL A 64 -5.65 -8.60 -18.06
C VAL A 64 -5.74 -9.74 -17.05
N LEU A 65 -5.54 -10.98 -17.51
CA LEU A 65 -5.45 -12.16 -16.64
C LEU A 65 -4.01 -12.34 -16.13
N PRO A 66 -3.82 -12.98 -14.96
CA PRO A 66 -2.51 -13.50 -14.55
C PRO A 66 -2.02 -14.57 -15.54
N PRO A 67 -0.71 -14.90 -15.59
CA PRO A 67 -0.13 -15.81 -16.60
C PRO A 67 -0.72 -17.23 -16.67
N ASP A 68 -1.34 -17.74 -15.59
CA ASP A 68 -2.02 -19.04 -15.57
C ASP A 68 -3.54 -18.95 -15.84
N GLY A 69 -4.07 -17.74 -16.05
CA GLY A 69 -5.50 -17.48 -16.28
C GLY A 69 -6.38 -17.50 -15.03
N GLN A 70 -5.82 -17.69 -13.83
CA GLN A 70 -6.62 -17.86 -12.61
C GLN A 70 -7.00 -16.50 -11.99
N LYS A 71 -8.28 -16.14 -12.02
CA LYS A 71 -8.80 -14.89 -11.41
C LYS A 71 -8.73 -14.84 -9.87
N THR A 72 -8.20 -15.88 -9.24
CA THR A 72 -7.95 -15.98 -7.80
C THR A 72 -6.46 -15.81 -7.45
N ASP A 73 -5.55 -15.81 -8.41
CA ASP A 73 -4.15 -15.43 -8.15
C ASP A 73 -4.02 -13.90 -8.04
N TYR A 74 -3.21 -13.45 -7.08
CA TYR A 74 -2.89 -12.03 -6.95
C TYR A 74 -1.90 -11.60 -8.04
N TYR A 75 -2.21 -10.48 -8.70
CA TYR A 75 -1.49 -9.98 -9.86
C TYR A 75 -1.40 -8.46 -9.80
N SER A 76 -0.16 -7.96 -9.92
CA SER A 76 0.14 -6.53 -9.98
C SER A 76 1.34 -6.29 -10.89
N TRP A 77 1.48 -5.06 -11.37
CA TRP A 77 2.60 -4.66 -12.23
C TRP A 77 3.74 -4.05 -11.42
N ALA A 78 4.98 -4.26 -11.86
CA ALA A 78 6.15 -3.57 -11.32
C ALA A 78 6.00 -2.03 -11.45
N PRO A 79 6.09 -1.26 -10.34
CA PRO A 79 5.66 0.13 -10.31
C PRO A 79 6.58 1.08 -11.06
N TYR A 80 7.89 0.81 -11.04
CA TYR A 80 8.91 1.69 -11.61
C TYR A 80 9.37 1.27 -13.02
N HIS A 81 8.66 0.34 -13.65
CA HIS A 81 9.02 -0.22 -14.94
C HIS A 81 8.30 0.45 -16.11
N TRP A 82 9.07 1.05 -17.01
CA TRP A 82 8.62 1.79 -18.21
C TRP A 82 9.05 1.09 -19.50
N PRO A 83 8.26 1.17 -20.59
CA PRO A 83 8.62 0.55 -21.86
C PRO A 83 9.82 1.25 -22.53
N GLU A 84 10.81 0.48 -22.96
CA GLU A 84 11.92 0.89 -23.82
C GLU A 84 11.82 0.18 -25.18
N CYS A 85 10.88 0.62 -26.03
CA CYS A 85 10.67 -0.02 -27.32
C CYS A 85 11.62 0.55 -28.40
N ASN A 86 12.88 0.14 -28.36
CA ASN A 86 13.91 0.51 -29.34
C ASN A 86 13.73 -0.21 -30.70
N PHE A 87 12.50 -0.28 -31.22
CA PHE A 87 12.12 -0.95 -32.48
C PHE A 87 12.89 -0.45 -33.71
N CYS A 88 13.57 0.70 -33.60
CA CYS A 88 14.30 1.36 -34.68
C CYS A 88 15.76 0.97 -34.81
N GLN A 89 16.36 0.34 -33.79
CA GLN A 89 17.80 0.05 -33.76
C GLN A 89 18.19 -1.24 -34.51
N SER A 90 17.22 -2.07 -34.91
CA SER A 90 17.43 -3.29 -35.70
C SER A 90 17.53 -3.05 -37.21
N GLY A 91 17.45 -1.79 -37.66
CA GLY A 91 17.66 -1.40 -39.05
C GLY A 91 19.12 -1.55 -39.48
N ARG A 92 19.42 -2.59 -40.27
CA ARG A 92 20.67 -2.64 -41.05
C ARG A 92 20.74 -1.41 -41.96
N THR A 93 21.72 -0.55 -41.77
CA THR A 93 21.94 0.63 -42.63
C THR A 93 22.37 0.19 -44.03
N HIS A 94 21.41 0.18 -44.98
CA HIS A 94 21.68 0.01 -46.41
C HIS A 94 22.31 1.31 -47.00
N LEU A 95 23.48 1.67 -46.47
CA LEU A 95 24.35 2.76 -46.95
C LEU A 95 25.84 2.36 -46.81
N THR A 96 26.15 1.07 -47.00
CA THR A 96 27.53 0.56 -47.09
C THR A 96 27.98 0.35 -48.54
N THR A 97 27.79 1.38 -49.38
CA THR A 97 28.25 1.39 -50.78
C THR A 97 28.93 2.73 -51.13
N GLY A 98 30.26 2.76 -51.07
CA GLY A 98 31.07 3.73 -51.82
C GLY A 98 31.94 4.70 -51.01
N GLY A 99 33.26 4.60 -51.19
CA GLY A 99 34.14 5.76 -51.35
C GLY A 99 34.73 6.40 -50.08
N SER A 100 35.99 6.09 -49.80
CA SER A 100 36.81 6.82 -48.81
C SER A 100 37.06 8.27 -49.19
N ARG A 101 37.05 9.20 -48.22
CA ARG A 101 38.12 10.22 -48.12
C ARG A 101 38.23 10.90 -46.75
N ALA A 102 39.48 11.27 -46.46
CA ALA A 102 40.03 11.58 -45.16
C ALA A 102 39.79 13.01 -44.64
N ASN A 103 39.79 13.12 -43.31
CA ASN A 103 40.46 14.14 -42.49
C ASN A 103 39.92 15.59 -42.44
N GLY A 104 39.82 16.14 -41.22
CA GLY A 104 39.47 17.53 -40.92
C GLY A 104 39.43 17.79 -39.40
N THR A 105 40.09 18.85 -38.93
CA THR A 105 40.31 19.15 -37.50
C THR A 105 39.40 20.26 -36.94
N ASN A 106 39.16 20.22 -35.62
CA ASN A 106 38.85 21.32 -34.70
C ASN A 106 38.02 22.53 -35.18
N THR A 107 36.92 22.80 -34.47
CA THR A 107 36.82 24.01 -33.62
C THR A 107 35.83 23.80 -32.47
N THR A 108 36.02 24.56 -31.40
CA THR A 108 35.08 24.74 -30.28
C THR A 108 33.98 25.74 -30.64
N ASP A 109 32.79 25.56 -30.07
CA ASP A 109 32.09 26.69 -29.43
C ASP A 109 31.22 26.19 -28.27
N SER A 110 30.75 27.11 -27.42
CA SER A 110 30.08 26.80 -26.16
C SER A 110 28.87 27.69 -25.88
N THR A 111 27.71 27.07 -25.65
CA THR A 111 26.62 27.68 -24.89
C THR A 111 26.04 26.69 -23.89
N SER A 112 25.97 27.13 -22.64
CA SER A 112 24.88 26.73 -21.74
C SER A 112 23.57 27.24 -22.35
N ASP A 113 22.49 26.47 -22.23
CA ASP A 113 21.31 26.95 -21.51
C ASP A 113 20.40 25.76 -21.16
N GLY A 114 19.73 25.89 -20.02
CA GLY A 114 18.77 24.90 -19.53
C GLY A 114 17.38 25.54 -19.46
N ASP A 115 16.38 24.83 -19.95
CA ASP A 115 14.98 25.15 -19.71
C ASP A 115 14.24 23.91 -19.23
N LEU A 116 13.39 24.08 -18.22
CA LEU A 116 12.55 23.05 -17.63
C LEU A 116 11.09 23.43 -17.86
N GLY A 117 10.65 23.27 -19.12
CA GLY A 117 9.26 23.50 -19.51
C GLY A 117 8.29 22.65 -18.68
N PRO A 118 7.19 23.22 -18.17
CA PRO A 118 6.15 22.47 -17.48
C PRO A 118 5.36 21.64 -18.50
N TYR A 119 4.95 20.44 -18.12
CA TYR A 119 4.04 19.61 -18.91
C TYR A 119 2.66 19.57 -18.26
N GLU A 120 1.65 19.88 -19.08
CA GLU A 120 0.26 20.11 -18.67
C GLU A 120 -0.50 18.80 -18.44
N ASP A 121 -1.56 18.87 -17.62
CA ASP A 121 -2.45 17.74 -17.35
C ASP A 121 -3.52 17.61 -18.46
N GLY A 122 -3.75 16.38 -18.91
CA GLY A 122 -4.50 16.06 -20.13
C GLY A 122 -6.00 15.87 -19.90
N GLY A 123 -6.71 16.93 -19.51
CA GLY A 123 -8.17 16.90 -19.31
C GLY A 123 -8.94 16.51 -20.58
N GLY A 124 -9.91 15.59 -20.43
CA GLY A 124 -10.74 15.07 -21.52
C GLY A 124 -12.20 15.52 -21.43
N ASP A 125 -12.52 16.54 -22.22
CA ASP A 125 -13.83 16.96 -22.77
C ASP A 125 -15.05 16.02 -22.49
N GLU A 126 -15.93 16.44 -21.58
CA GLU A 126 -17.37 16.12 -21.61
C GLU A 126 -18.16 17.44 -21.43
N THR A 127 -19.32 17.54 -22.06
CA THR A 127 -19.97 18.84 -22.37
C THR A 127 -20.91 19.35 -21.28
N ASP A 128 -20.72 20.62 -20.89
CA ASP A 128 -21.65 21.38 -20.04
C ASP A 128 -23.01 21.62 -20.73
N ASP A 129 -24.08 21.64 -19.93
CA ASP A 129 -25.42 22.13 -20.32
C ASP A 129 -26.05 22.83 -19.09
N ASP A 130 -25.36 23.88 -18.63
CA ASP A 130 -25.65 24.61 -17.39
C ASP A 130 -27.00 25.33 -17.40
N ASN A 131 -27.65 25.39 -16.24
CA ASN A 131 -28.48 26.53 -15.80
C ASN A 131 -28.59 26.49 -14.26
N ASP A 132 -27.62 27.11 -13.59
CA ASP A 132 -27.72 27.47 -12.17
C ASP A 132 -28.79 28.57 -11.96
N GLU A 133 -29.46 28.58 -10.80
CA GLU A 133 -29.16 29.61 -9.80
C GLU A 133 -29.74 29.31 -8.40
N GLU A 134 -28.95 29.74 -7.42
CA GLU A 134 -29.23 30.01 -6.00
C GLU A 134 -30.65 30.55 -5.68
N SER A 135 -31.22 30.43 -4.46
CA SER A 135 -30.60 30.42 -3.12
C SER A 135 -31.59 29.97 -2.01
N THR A 136 -31.13 30.03 -0.75
CA THR A 136 -31.89 30.04 0.52
C THR A 136 -33.10 31.01 0.49
N THR A 137 -34.22 30.81 1.23
CA THR A 137 -34.31 30.63 2.70
C THR A 137 -35.63 29.98 3.20
N ASN A 138 -35.64 29.62 4.48
CA ASN A 138 -36.79 29.56 5.42
C ASN A 138 -37.83 30.70 5.23
N SER A 139 -39.09 30.64 5.68
CA SER A 139 -39.90 29.63 6.42
C SER A 139 -41.38 30.05 6.47
N ASN A 140 -42.29 29.21 6.98
CA ASN A 140 -43.51 29.57 7.75
C ASN A 140 -44.05 28.29 8.45
N GLU A 141 -44.87 28.32 9.51
CA GLU A 141 -45.61 29.43 10.14
C GLU A 141 -45.85 29.13 11.65
N ASP A 142 -45.79 30.15 12.52
CA ASP A 142 -46.81 30.49 13.56
C ASP A 142 -46.25 31.42 14.67
N GLY A 143 -46.98 32.51 15.00
CA GLY A 143 -46.93 33.09 16.36
C GLY A 143 -46.67 34.60 16.60
N ILE A 144 -47.72 35.43 16.47
CA ILE A 144 -48.15 36.42 17.49
C ILE A 144 -47.43 37.82 17.65
N ILE A 145 -48.22 38.88 17.32
CA ILE A 145 -48.34 40.25 17.93
C ILE A 145 -47.65 41.53 17.36
N ASP A 146 -48.53 42.44 16.90
CA ASP A 146 -48.65 43.94 16.91
C ASP A 146 -47.86 45.00 16.09
N ASP A 147 -48.67 46.03 15.76
CA ASP A 147 -48.45 47.47 15.47
C ASP A 147 -47.62 47.95 14.25
N GLY A 148 -48.35 48.24 13.14
CA GLY A 148 -47.90 48.82 11.85
C GLY A 148 -47.46 50.31 11.86
N PRO A 149 -48.00 51.24 11.02
CA PRO A 149 -48.96 51.14 9.91
C PRO A 149 -48.30 51.58 8.54
N PRO A 150 -48.95 52.20 7.51
CA PRO A 150 -49.10 51.51 6.21
C PRO A 150 -48.67 52.31 4.95
N THR A 151 -49.20 51.90 3.77
CA THR A 151 -49.17 52.51 2.40
C THR A 151 -48.04 52.02 1.45
N VAL A 152 -48.23 51.83 0.13
CA VAL A 152 -49.45 51.86 -0.72
C VAL A 152 -49.35 50.94 -1.97
N THR A 153 -50.52 50.55 -2.50
CA THR A 153 -50.88 49.91 -3.80
C THR A 153 -49.99 50.16 -5.05
N THR A 154 -50.01 49.37 -6.15
CA THR A 154 -51.17 48.72 -6.84
C THR A 154 -50.80 47.69 -7.95
N LYS A 155 -51.78 46.81 -8.29
CA LYS A 155 -52.13 46.27 -9.66
C LYS A 155 -51.34 45.15 -10.39
N LEU A 156 -52.02 43.99 -10.44
CA LEU A 156 -52.20 42.99 -11.53
C LEU A 156 -52.62 43.64 -12.90
N PRO A 157 -52.81 42.95 -14.08
CA PRO A 157 -53.24 41.53 -14.26
C PRO A 157 -52.92 40.75 -15.58
N ILE A 158 -53.43 39.49 -15.69
CA ILE A 158 -53.91 38.77 -16.92
C ILE A 158 -52.85 38.36 -18.00
N SER A 159 -52.80 37.17 -18.63
CA SER A 159 -53.31 35.77 -18.43
C SER A 159 -52.59 34.83 -19.47
N HIS A 160 -53.02 33.69 -20.09
CA HIS A 160 -54.30 32.99 -20.33
C HIS A 160 -54.14 31.50 -20.80
N ARG A 161 -55.18 30.66 -20.59
CA ARG A 161 -55.58 29.36 -21.25
C ARG A 161 -54.57 28.27 -21.76
N ARG A 162 -54.69 27.06 -21.16
CA ARG A 162 -55.30 25.78 -21.69
C ARG A 162 -54.76 25.18 -23.01
N MET A 163 -54.26 23.93 -23.11
CA MET A 163 -54.96 22.61 -23.00
C MET A 163 -53.94 21.42 -23.21
N VAL A 164 -54.20 20.10 -23.00
CA VAL A 164 -54.94 19.30 -21.97
C VAL A 164 -54.75 17.76 -22.23
N ARG A 165 -54.43 16.95 -21.20
CA ARG A 165 -54.43 15.45 -21.13
C ARG A 165 -53.38 14.70 -22.01
N ARG A 166 -53.03 13.41 -21.75
CA ARG A 166 -53.73 12.32 -21.02
C ARG A 166 -52.78 11.39 -20.20
N ILE A 167 -53.24 10.96 -19.03
CA ILE A 167 -52.63 9.99 -18.10
C ILE A 167 -52.97 8.52 -18.47
N LYS A 168 -52.14 7.55 -18.05
CA LYS A 168 -52.57 6.16 -17.81
C LYS A 168 -52.06 5.69 -16.45
N GLU A 169 -52.93 5.10 -15.64
CA GLU A 169 -52.72 4.65 -14.24
C GLU A 169 -53.20 3.19 -14.05
N PHE A 170 -53.10 2.70 -12.81
CA PHE A 170 -53.75 1.49 -12.24
C PHE A 170 -53.08 0.12 -12.56
N SER A 171 -52.98 -0.84 -11.62
CA SER A 171 -53.08 -0.76 -10.14
C SER A 171 -52.53 -2.02 -9.43
N HIS A 172 -52.27 -1.86 -8.14
CA HIS A 172 -52.17 -2.84 -7.04
C HIS A 172 -52.70 -4.28 -7.26
N SER A 173 -52.00 -5.24 -6.65
CA SER A 173 -52.63 -6.32 -5.87
C SER A 173 -51.69 -6.82 -4.77
N SER A 174 -52.26 -7.27 -3.64
CA SER A 174 -51.57 -7.89 -2.50
C SER A 174 -52.36 -9.11 -2.04
N PHE A 175 -51.71 -10.14 -1.47
CA PHE A 175 -52.34 -11.09 -0.53
C PHE A 175 -51.31 -11.98 0.20
N VAL A 176 -51.78 -12.93 1.03
CA VAL A 176 -51.12 -13.36 2.28
C VAL A 176 -51.07 -14.89 2.45
N HIS A 177 -49.98 -15.38 3.06
CA HIS A 177 -49.78 -16.69 3.72
C HIS A 177 -49.91 -18.00 2.90
N ARG A 178 -48.91 -18.89 3.10
CA ARG A 178 -49.19 -20.24 3.64
C ARG A 178 -48.07 -20.75 4.54
N ARG A 179 -48.43 -21.68 5.44
CA ARG A 179 -47.59 -22.34 6.45
C ARG A 179 -47.75 -23.85 6.29
N GLN A 180 -46.66 -24.62 6.35
CA GLN A 180 -46.71 -26.07 6.57
C GLN A 180 -45.45 -26.56 7.31
N GLN A 181 -45.48 -27.80 7.83
CA GLN A 181 -44.59 -28.27 8.90
C GLN A 181 -43.62 -29.36 8.41
N GLY A 182 -42.48 -29.47 9.11
CA GLY A 182 -41.30 -30.28 8.77
C GLY A 182 -41.47 -31.80 8.72
N VAL A 183 -40.33 -32.50 8.52
CA VAL A 183 -40.01 -33.86 9.00
C VAL A 183 -38.48 -34.07 8.88
N LEU A 184 -37.90 -34.79 9.84
CA LEU A 184 -36.51 -35.29 9.90
C LEU A 184 -36.51 -36.80 9.53
N PRO A 185 -35.43 -37.45 9.03
CA PRO A 185 -34.21 -37.65 9.85
C PRO A 185 -32.86 -37.97 9.13
N SER A 186 -31.87 -38.30 9.97
CA SER A 186 -30.73 -39.26 9.78
C SER A 186 -29.53 -38.92 8.87
N ASP A 187 -28.47 -38.45 9.55
CA ASP A 187 -27.06 -38.91 9.44
C ASP A 187 -26.90 -40.41 9.85
N PRO A 188 -25.70 -41.05 9.80
CA PRO A 188 -24.36 -40.59 9.36
C PRO A 188 -23.66 -41.54 8.34
N PHE A 189 -22.42 -41.24 7.92
CA PHE A 189 -21.32 -42.23 7.85
C PHE A 189 -19.91 -41.61 7.67
N LEU A 190 -18.90 -42.20 8.33
CA LEU A 190 -17.44 -41.98 8.13
C LEU A 190 -16.82 -43.25 7.50
N PRO A 191 -15.72 -43.14 6.71
CA PRO A 191 -14.35 -43.28 7.25
C PRO A 191 -13.32 -42.35 6.54
N GLY A 192 -12.02 -42.26 6.90
CA GLY A 192 -11.24 -42.85 8.01
C GLY A 192 -9.73 -42.77 7.72
N ASN A 193 -8.90 -42.48 8.74
CA ASN A 193 -7.43 -42.41 8.61
C ASN A 193 -6.78 -43.80 8.47
N PRO A 194 -5.53 -43.84 7.98
CA PRO A 194 -4.49 -44.52 8.76
C PRO A 194 -3.21 -43.69 8.96
N LEU A 195 -2.62 -43.83 10.16
CA LEU A 195 -1.22 -43.51 10.45
C LEU A 195 -0.43 -44.82 10.42
N VAL A 196 0.76 -44.82 9.80
CA VAL A 196 1.81 -45.83 10.07
C VAL A 196 3.17 -45.13 10.03
N ASP A 197 3.97 -45.36 11.06
CA ASP A 197 5.39 -45.00 11.16
C ASP A 197 6.25 -46.25 10.88
N SER A 198 7.38 -46.09 10.18
CA SER A 198 8.59 -46.92 10.39
C SER A 198 9.76 -46.49 9.49
N SER A 199 10.96 -46.59 10.04
CA SER A 199 12.23 -46.38 9.37
C SER A 199 12.71 -47.59 8.56
N SER A 200 13.44 -47.37 7.46
CA SER A 200 14.65 -48.16 7.17
C SER A 200 15.56 -47.48 6.13
N THR A 201 16.86 -47.76 6.21
CA THR A 201 17.90 -47.27 5.31
C THR A 201 18.23 -48.29 4.22
N THR A 202 18.37 -47.85 2.97
CA THR A 202 19.26 -48.49 1.99
C THR A 202 19.86 -47.47 1.03
N THR A 203 21.14 -47.64 0.73
CA THR A 203 21.87 -46.99 -0.37
C THR A 203 21.61 -47.70 -1.69
N ASP A 204 21.57 -47.00 -2.84
CA ASP A 204 22.72 -47.08 -3.77
C ASP A 204 22.77 -46.00 -4.88
N LYS A 205 23.89 -46.04 -5.60
CA LYS A 205 24.51 -45.09 -6.54
C LYS A 205 23.73 -44.68 -7.81
N ILE A 206 23.98 -43.42 -8.20
CA ILE A 206 24.47 -42.94 -9.51
C ILE A 206 23.89 -43.59 -10.79
N ALA A 207 23.23 -42.77 -11.61
CA ALA A 207 23.29 -42.88 -13.07
C ALA A 207 23.34 -41.47 -13.70
N SER A 208 24.27 -41.26 -14.64
CA SER A 208 24.28 -40.06 -15.51
C SER A 208 23.41 -40.33 -16.74
N GLY A 209 22.68 -39.32 -17.23
CA GLY A 209 21.71 -39.48 -18.32
C GLY A 209 21.52 -38.22 -19.16
N THR A 210 22.42 -38.01 -20.13
CA THR A 210 22.31 -36.91 -21.09
C THR A 210 21.34 -37.24 -22.24
N ALA A 211 20.27 -36.46 -22.35
CA ALA A 211 19.50 -36.27 -23.58
C ALA A 211 18.89 -34.85 -23.54
N GLY A 212 18.66 -34.14 -24.64
CA GLY A 212 18.80 -34.55 -26.05
C GLY A 212 17.61 -33.97 -26.81
N ALA A 213 17.82 -32.93 -27.60
CA ALA A 213 16.71 -32.20 -28.23
C ALA A 213 15.96 -33.06 -29.27
N ALA A 214 14.62 -32.97 -29.24
CA ALA A 214 13.74 -33.65 -30.20
C ALA A 214 12.74 -32.64 -30.79
N GLU A 215 13.11 -32.05 -31.91
CA GLU A 215 12.24 -31.22 -32.75
C GLU A 215 11.14 -32.08 -33.39
N ASN A 216 9.91 -31.57 -33.49
CA ASN A 216 8.87 -32.20 -34.31
C ASN A 216 7.78 -31.20 -34.76
N ALA A 217 7.93 -30.67 -35.97
CA ALA A 217 6.93 -29.81 -36.59
C ALA A 217 5.79 -30.63 -37.25
N ARG A 218 4.53 -30.18 -37.09
CA ARG A 218 3.40 -30.74 -37.85
C ARG A 218 2.59 -29.65 -38.55
N LYS A 219 2.53 -29.74 -39.88
CA LYS A 219 1.79 -28.82 -40.75
C LYS A 219 0.29 -29.14 -40.78
N THR A 220 -0.55 -28.10 -40.73
CA THR A 220 -1.95 -28.14 -41.18
C THR A 220 -2.25 -26.89 -42.02
N LYS A 221 -3.28 -26.93 -42.87
CA LYS A 221 -3.40 -26.03 -44.03
C LYS A 221 -4.21 -24.75 -43.81
N THR A 222 -3.77 -23.72 -44.54
CA THR A 222 -4.45 -22.48 -44.95
C THR A 222 -5.96 -22.58 -45.24
N SER A 223 -6.69 -21.51 -44.89
CA SER A 223 -7.78 -20.97 -45.72
C SER A 223 -7.30 -19.71 -46.46
N GLN A 224 -7.97 -19.32 -47.55
CA GLN A 224 -7.65 -18.12 -48.34
C GLN A 224 -8.68 -17.01 -48.08
N GLY A 225 -8.26 -15.73 -48.11
CA GLY A 225 -9.15 -14.61 -47.81
C GLY A 225 -8.64 -13.22 -48.26
N LYS A 226 -8.67 -12.96 -49.58
CA LYS A 226 -8.49 -11.65 -50.26
C LYS A 226 -7.11 -10.96 -50.14
N GLU A 227 -6.67 -10.41 -51.27
CA GLU A 227 -5.54 -9.47 -51.36
C GLU A 227 -5.95 -8.08 -50.88
N PRO A 228 -5.08 -7.34 -50.15
CA PRO A 228 -5.12 -5.89 -50.07
C PRO A 228 -4.46 -5.27 -51.32
N THR A 229 -5.03 -4.18 -51.81
CA THR A 229 -4.53 -3.43 -52.98
C THR A 229 -3.13 -2.85 -52.73
N LYS A 230 -2.34 -2.65 -53.81
CA LYS A 230 -1.05 -1.94 -53.77
C LYS A 230 -1.20 -0.56 -53.10
N THR A 231 -0.57 -0.38 -51.94
CA THR A 231 -0.22 0.93 -51.39
C THR A 231 1.22 1.29 -51.79
N ASN A 232 1.52 2.59 -51.85
CA ASN A 232 2.82 3.08 -52.32
C ASN A 232 3.93 2.81 -51.29
N ALA A 233 5.18 2.71 -51.76
CA ALA A 233 6.35 2.64 -50.91
C ALA A 233 6.55 3.99 -50.18
N GLY A 234 6.01 4.09 -48.96
CA GLY A 234 6.40 5.10 -47.98
C GLY A 234 7.79 4.80 -47.40
N GLY A 235 8.44 5.82 -46.84
CA GLY A 235 9.76 5.70 -46.24
C GLY A 235 9.81 4.76 -45.04
N SER A 236 10.99 4.21 -44.76
CA SER A 236 11.25 3.37 -43.58
C SER A 236 11.43 4.20 -42.31
N ASP A 237 10.45 5.04 -42.00
CA ASP A 237 10.45 5.86 -40.78
C ASP A 237 9.98 5.01 -39.59
N CYS A 238 10.94 4.44 -38.87
CA CYS A 238 10.61 3.78 -37.62
C CYS A 238 10.17 4.80 -36.57
N THR A 239 9.04 4.53 -35.93
CA THR A 239 8.40 5.44 -34.98
C THR A 239 8.79 5.11 -33.54
N PRO A 240 9.39 6.06 -32.77
CA PRO A 240 9.70 5.84 -31.36
C PRO A 240 8.44 5.64 -30.52
N SER A 241 8.47 4.69 -29.59
CA SER A 241 7.33 4.34 -28.71
C SER A 241 7.41 5.07 -27.36
N PRO A 242 6.28 5.39 -26.69
CA PRO A 242 4.89 5.13 -27.10
C PRO A 242 4.34 6.19 -28.07
N THR A 243 3.96 5.76 -29.26
CA THR A 243 3.09 6.54 -30.16
C THR A 243 1.62 6.31 -29.82
N LYS A 244 0.76 7.25 -30.24
CA LYS A 244 -0.71 7.08 -30.24
C LYS A 244 -1.23 5.95 -31.17
N SER A 245 -0.35 5.16 -31.79
CA SER A 245 -0.69 4.11 -32.76
C SER A 245 -0.40 2.68 -32.30
N LEU A 246 0.31 2.48 -31.19
CA LEU A 246 0.47 1.16 -30.58
C LEU A 246 -0.57 0.96 -29.47
N PRO A 247 -1.42 -0.09 -29.54
CA PRO A 247 -2.32 -0.39 -28.44
C PRO A 247 -1.51 -0.85 -27.22
N PRO A 248 -1.88 -0.49 -25.97
CA PRO A 248 -1.11 -0.81 -24.78
C PRO A 248 -0.73 -2.30 -24.66
N SER A 249 -1.64 -3.21 -25.00
CA SER A 249 -1.40 -4.66 -25.01
C SER A 249 -0.27 -5.13 -25.93
N TYR A 250 0.04 -4.40 -27.02
CA TYR A 250 1.19 -4.70 -27.86
C TYR A 250 2.50 -4.17 -27.23
N THR A 251 2.44 -2.98 -26.63
CA THR A 251 3.55 -2.40 -25.85
C THR A 251 3.93 -3.30 -24.67
N TRP A 252 2.95 -3.82 -23.93
CA TRP A 252 3.15 -4.72 -22.78
C TRP A 252 3.72 -6.10 -23.15
N THR A 253 3.65 -6.51 -24.42
CA THR A 253 4.09 -7.85 -24.86
C THR A 253 5.35 -7.82 -25.74
N SER A 254 5.61 -6.69 -26.42
CA SER A 254 6.67 -6.58 -27.43
C SER A 254 7.84 -5.69 -27.03
N CYS A 255 7.67 -4.81 -26.03
CA CYS A 255 8.75 -3.95 -25.55
C CYS A 255 9.51 -4.59 -24.39
N LYS A 256 10.84 -4.43 -24.34
CA LYS A 256 11.57 -4.56 -23.09
C LYS A 256 11.12 -3.42 -22.16
N TYR A 257 10.98 -3.69 -20.87
CA TYR A 257 10.77 -2.67 -19.85
C TYR A 257 12.09 -2.38 -19.10
N VAL A 258 12.24 -1.13 -18.62
CA VAL A 258 13.40 -0.67 -17.83
C VAL A 258 12.99 0.12 -16.59
N VAL A 259 13.84 0.05 -15.57
CA VAL A 259 13.68 0.71 -14.26
C VAL A 259 13.77 2.22 -14.38
N ARG A 260 12.94 2.95 -13.63
CA ARG A 260 13.09 4.38 -13.33
C ARG A 260 12.70 4.64 -11.86
N ASP A 261 13.66 4.51 -10.93
CA ASP A 261 13.38 4.56 -9.49
C ASP A 261 12.57 5.80 -9.08
N GLY A 262 11.52 5.61 -8.28
CA GLY A 262 10.60 6.64 -7.84
C GLY A 262 9.69 7.24 -8.94
N LYS A 263 9.76 6.78 -10.19
CA LYS A 263 8.89 7.21 -11.30
C LYS A 263 7.81 6.17 -11.55
N LEU A 264 6.67 6.32 -10.88
CA LEU A 264 5.52 5.41 -11.01
C LEU A 264 4.97 5.41 -12.45
N ASN A 265 4.97 4.25 -13.11
CA ASN A 265 4.26 4.06 -14.37
C ASN A 265 2.73 3.98 -14.08
N PRO A 266 1.88 4.83 -14.69
CA PRO A 266 0.43 4.81 -14.45
C PRO A 266 -0.26 3.49 -14.81
N ASP A 267 0.31 2.66 -15.69
CA ASP A 267 -0.18 1.33 -16.06
C ASP A 267 -0.53 0.44 -14.83
N VAL A 268 0.10 0.65 -13.66
CA VAL A 268 -0.23 -0.08 -12.41
C VAL A 268 -1.71 0.01 -12.04
N ARG A 269 -2.38 1.11 -12.42
CA ARG A 269 -3.79 1.40 -12.06
C ARG A 269 -4.79 0.54 -12.84
N GLU A 270 -4.35 -0.16 -13.88
CA GLU A 270 -5.19 -1.06 -14.68
C GLU A 270 -5.42 -2.43 -14.03
N LEU A 271 -4.62 -2.77 -13.00
CA LEU A 271 -4.80 -3.94 -12.16
C LEU A 271 -5.35 -3.49 -10.80
N PRO A 272 -6.68 -3.54 -10.58
CA PRO A 272 -7.31 -3.01 -9.37
C PRO A 272 -6.87 -3.75 -8.10
N GLY A 273 -6.31 -4.96 -8.21
CA GLY A 273 -5.82 -5.78 -7.09
C GLY A 273 -4.92 -5.02 -6.09
N VAL A 274 -4.07 -4.10 -6.58
CA VAL A 274 -3.16 -3.28 -5.73
C VAL A 274 -3.91 -2.30 -4.83
N ASN A 275 -5.01 -1.71 -5.31
CA ASN A 275 -5.86 -0.85 -4.50
C ASN A 275 -6.79 -1.71 -3.64
N ASN A 276 -7.42 -2.72 -4.25
CA ASN A 276 -8.37 -3.62 -3.61
C ASN A 276 -7.80 -4.32 -2.36
N ILE A 277 -6.51 -4.71 -2.34
CA ILE A 277 -5.88 -5.30 -1.14
C ILE A 277 -5.70 -4.27 -0.01
N VAL A 278 -5.43 -3.01 -0.33
CA VAL A 278 -5.37 -1.91 0.65
C VAL A 278 -6.78 -1.60 1.17
N ASP A 279 -7.73 -1.41 0.26
CA ASP A 279 -9.12 -1.04 0.58
C ASP A 279 -9.82 -2.12 1.40
N VAL A 280 -9.71 -3.40 1.02
CA VAL A 280 -10.34 -4.50 1.76
C VAL A 280 -9.75 -4.64 3.16
N THR A 281 -8.43 -4.59 3.30
CA THR A 281 -7.77 -4.80 4.61
C THR A 281 -8.01 -3.63 5.55
N GLN A 282 -8.06 -2.40 5.02
CA GLN A 282 -8.45 -1.21 5.79
C GLN A 282 -9.94 -1.23 6.19
N SER A 283 -10.82 -1.52 5.23
CA SER A 283 -12.27 -1.51 5.47
C SER A 283 -12.69 -2.59 6.47
N VAL A 284 -12.08 -3.78 6.38
CA VAL A 284 -12.28 -4.88 7.34
C VAL A 284 -11.87 -4.47 8.76
N LEU A 285 -10.76 -3.74 8.93
CA LEU A 285 -10.35 -3.23 10.24
C LEU A 285 -11.32 -2.16 10.78
N TYR A 286 -11.71 -1.17 9.97
CA TYR A 286 -12.69 -0.17 10.39
C TYR A 286 -14.05 -0.79 10.74
N ASN A 287 -14.54 -1.72 9.93
CA ASN A 287 -15.82 -2.40 10.16
C ASN A 287 -15.80 -3.40 11.34
N ALA A 288 -14.63 -3.95 11.70
CA ALA A 288 -14.45 -4.70 12.95
C ALA A 288 -14.40 -3.79 14.19
N LEU A 289 -13.78 -2.61 14.09
CA LEU A 289 -13.68 -1.64 15.19
C LEU A 289 -15.00 -0.89 15.45
N ALA A 290 -15.72 -0.46 14.40
CA ALA A 290 -16.93 0.34 14.52
C ALA A 290 -17.97 -0.19 15.54
N PRO A 291 -18.34 -1.49 15.59
CA PRO A 291 -19.28 -2.01 16.60
C PRO A 291 -18.67 -2.11 18.01
N VAL A 292 -17.34 -2.20 18.14
CA VAL A 292 -16.67 -2.06 19.44
C VAL A 292 -16.82 -0.63 19.95
N LEU A 293 -16.52 0.37 19.12
CA LEU A 293 -16.55 1.79 19.52
C LEU A 293 -17.99 2.30 19.76
N SER A 294 -18.92 1.99 18.86
CA SER A 294 -20.26 2.59 18.83
C SER A 294 -21.41 1.73 19.39
N GLY A 295 -21.17 0.44 19.67
CA GLY A 295 -22.22 -0.52 20.05
C GLY A 295 -22.70 -1.40 18.87
N PRO A 296 -23.69 -2.28 19.08
CA PRO A 296 -24.07 -3.30 18.10
C PRO A 296 -24.60 -2.71 16.79
N GLN A 297 -23.75 -2.71 15.77
CA GLN A 297 -24.00 -2.32 14.39
C GLN A 297 -23.65 -3.49 13.43
N SER A 298 -24.05 -3.39 12.17
CA SER A 298 -23.78 -4.41 11.14
C SER A 298 -22.33 -4.50 10.66
N GLY A 299 -21.40 -3.74 11.26
CA GLY A 299 -20.00 -3.67 10.84
C GLY A 299 -19.30 -5.04 10.79
N SER A 300 -19.48 -5.89 11.79
CA SER A 300 -18.87 -7.23 11.77
C SER A 300 -19.39 -8.11 10.63
N GLN A 301 -20.64 -7.94 10.19
CA GLN A 301 -21.18 -8.63 9.02
C GLN A 301 -20.56 -8.10 7.72
N THR A 302 -20.36 -6.78 7.59
CA THR A 302 -19.65 -6.15 6.47
C THR A 302 -18.19 -6.62 6.40
N ALA A 303 -17.47 -6.61 7.53
CA ALA A 303 -16.11 -7.11 7.59
C ALA A 303 -16.02 -8.58 7.13
N ILE A 304 -17.01 -9.40 7.49
CA ILE A 304 -17.03 -10.82 7.10
C ILE A 304 -17.40 -11.05 5.64
N SER A 305 -18.33 -10.29 5.05
CA SER A 305 -18.60 -10.41 3.60
C SER A 305 -17.39 -9.99 2.76
N PHE A 306 -16.60 -9.03 3.26
CA PHE A 306 -15.35 -8.59 2.63
C PHE A 306 -14.22 -9.61 2.80
N ILE A 307 -14.06 -10.21 3.99
CA ILE A 307 -13.13 -11.32 4.23
C ILE A 307 -13.49 -12.53 3.36
N ASP A 308 -14.77 -12.92 3.33
CA ASP A 308 -15.23 -14.08 2.57
C ASP A 308 -14.98 -13.87 1.08
N LYS A 309 -15.44 -12.76 0.49
CA LYS A 309 -15.31 -12.55 -0.95
C LYS A 309 -13.87 -12.41 -1.44
N PHE A 310 -13.00 -11.78 -0.65
CA PHE A 310 -11.60 -11.55 -1.04
C PHE A 310 -10.66 -12.70 -0.68
N PHE A 311 -10.91 -13.50 0.37
CA PHE A 311 -9.97 -14.52 0.84
C PHE A 311 -10.53 -15.96 0.90
N LEU A 312 -11.85 -16.17 1.09
CA LEU A 312 -12.39 -17.49 1.48
C LEU A 312 -13.44 -18.08 0.52
N ASP A 313 -14.03 -17.29 -0.36
CA ASP A 313 -14.98 -17.69 -1.41
C ASP A 313 -14.25 -18.57 -2.45
N PRO A 314 -14.68 -19.83 -2.71
CA PRO A 314 -13.95 -20.74 -3.62
C PRO A 314 -13.85 -20.29 -5.10
N SER A 315 -14.59 -19.24 -5.50
CA SER A 315 -14.63 -18.71 -6.86
C SER A 315 -13.88 -17.38 -7.04
N THR A 316 -13.65 -16.63 -5.96
CA THR A 316 -13.03 -15.29 -6.00
C THR A 316 -12.01 -15.00 -4.90
N GLY A 317 -11.91 -15.86 -3.89
CA GLY A 317 -10.95 -15.75 -2.81
C GLY A 317 -9.52 -15.89 -3.33
N MET A 318 -8.66 -14.98 -2.88
CA MET A 318 -7.24 -14.95 -3.18
C MET A 318 -6.59 -16.31 -2.87
N GLN A 319 -5.85 -16.88 -3.81
CA GLN A 319 -4.95 -17.99 -3.51
C GLN A 319 -3.85 -17.50 -2.56
N PRO A 320 -3.50 -18.26 -1.50
CA PRO A 320 -2.57 -17.84 -0.46
C PRO A 320 -1.09 -17.87 -0.91
N ARG A 321 -0.75 -17.06 -1.92
CA ARG A 321 0.57 -16.91 -2.54
C ARG A 321 0.67 -15.57 -3.29
N VAL A 322 1.88 -15.06 -3.51
CA VAL A 322 2.13 -13.86 -4.33
C VAL A 322 3.00 -14.21 -5.54
N ARG A 323 2.51 -15.15 -6.36
CA ARG A 323 3.28 -15.66 -7.51
C ARG A 323 3.47 -14.61 -8.61
N TYR A 324 2.51 -13.71 -8.80
CA TYR A 324 2.51 -12.71 -9.88
C TYR A 324 2.48 -11.27 -9.35
N GLY A 325 2.90 -11.04 -8.11
CA GLY A 325 3.08 -9.69 -7.57
C GLY A 325 4.24 -8.98 -8.25
N GLN A 326 4.02 -7.71 -8.62
CA GLN A 326 4.95 -6.83 -9.31
C GLN A 326 5.62 -7.48 -10.53
N MET A 327 4.79 -8.07 -11.39
CA MET A 327 5.18 -8.60 -12.70
C MET A 327 5.79 -7.50 -13.57
N ILE A 328 6.94 -7.78 -14.18
CA ILE A 328 7.54 -6.91 -15.21
C ILE A 328 6.77 -7.14 -16.52
N ARG A 329 6.42 -6.07 -17.23
CA ARG A 329 5.82 -6.15 -18.57
C ARG A 329 6.89 -6.41 -19.63
N GLY A 330 6.50 -6.98 -20.76
CA GLY A 330 7.38 -7.29 -21.88
C GLY A 330 7.49 -8.79 -22.17
N PRO A 331 8.36 -9.18 -23.12
CA PRO A 331 8.56 -10.58 -23.47
C PRO A 331 9.24 -11.39 -22.35
N ASP A 332 9.08 -12.71 -22.44
CA ASP A 332 9.77 -13.76 -21.67
C ASP A 332 9.54 -13.80 -20.14
N GLN A 333 8.78 -12.86 -19.56
CA GLN A 333 8.38 -12.89 -18.15
C GLN A 333 7.30 -13.97 -17.90
N LYS A 334 7.40 -14.68 -16.75
CA LYS A 334 6.58 -15.87 -16.43
C LYS A 334 6.06 -15.90 -14.99
N ASP A 335 6.81 -15.30 -14.08
CA ASP A 335 6.56 -15.23 -12.65
C ASP A 335 6.82 -13.78 -12.19
N GLY A 336 6.20 -13.37 -11.10
CA GLY A 336 6.42 -12.06 -10.47
C GLY A 336 7.71 -12.02 -9.65
N GLN A 337 7.77 -11.07 -8.71
CA GLN A 337 8.98 -10.78 -7.95
C GLN A 337 8.78 -10.84 -6.44
N TYR A 338 9.86 -11.09 -5.70
CA TYR A 338 9.85 -11.13 -4.25
C TYR A 338 9.40 -9.80 -3.64
N ILE A 339 9.74 -8.67 -4.27
CA ILE A 339 9.33 -7.33 -3.84
C ILE A 339 7.80 -7.19 -3.81
N GLY A 340 7.07 -7.87 -4.70
CA GLY A 340 5.61 -7.84 -4.78
C GLY A 340 4.90 -8.44 -3.57
N VAL A 341 5.60 -9.17 -2.70
CA VAL A 341 5.09 -9.56 -1.37
C VAL A 341 4.71 -8.33 -0.53
N ILE A 342 5.30 -7.15 -0.78
CA ILE A 342 4.97 -5.90 -0.07
C ILE A 342 3.57 -5.37 -0.37
N ASP A 343 2.97 -5.75 -1.50
CA ASP A 343 1.60 -5.37 -1.85
C ASP A 343 0.60 -5.85 -0.77
N LEU A 344 0.86 -7.04 -0.21
CA LEU A 344 0.07 -7.68 0.84
C LEU A 344 0.34 -7.15 2.26
N ARG A 345 1.14 -6.08 2.44
CA ARG A 345 1.46 -5.49 3.77
C ARG A 345 0.24 -5.29 4.68
N GLY A 346 -0.91 -4.94 4.09
CA GLY A 346 -2.19 -4.75 4.78
C GLY A 346 -2.76 -5.99 5.47
N ILE A 347 -2.21 -7.19 5.23
CA ILE A 347 -2.63 -8.42 5.94
C ILE A 347 -2.58 -8.28 7.46
N VAL A 348 -1.67 -7.47 8.00
CA VAL A 348 -1.64 -7.19 9.45
C VAL A 348 -2.97 -6.59 9.94
N LYS A 349 -3.65 -5.75 9.14
CA LYS A 349 -4.95 -5.14 9.45
C LYS A 349 -6.09 -6.15 9.38
N LEU A 350 -6.06 -7.05 8.39
CA LEU A 350 -6.97 -8.20 8.30
C LEU A 350 -6.86 -9.08 9.55
N VAL A 351 -5.63 -9.45 9.94
CA VAL A 351 -5.38 -10.22 11.16
C VAL A 351 -5.87 -9.44 12.39
N ASN A 352 -5.57 -8.15 12.48
CA ASN A 352 -5.96 -7.32 13.61
C ASN A 352 -7.48 -7.25 13.77
N ALA A 353 -8.22 -7.11 12.66
CA ALA A 353 -9.67 -7.15 12.62
C ALA A 353 -10.24 -8.48 13.13
N VAL A 354 -9.62 -9.61 12.75
CA VAL A 354 -9.98 -10.94 13.28
C VAL A 354 -9.72 -11.02 14.78
N GLN A 355 -8.59 -10.52 15.29
CA GLN A 355 -8.34 -10.51 16.74
C GLN A 355 -9.32 -9.58 17.49
N VAL A 356 -9.71 -8.45 16.90
CA VAL A 356 -10.77 -7.57 17.46
C VAL A 356 -12.13 -8.28 17.48
N MET A 357 -12.51 -9.00 16.42
CA MET A 357 -13.76 -9.77 16.38
C MET A 357 -13.76 -10.96 17.35
N ARG A 358 -12.63 -11.66 17.50
CA ARG A 358 -12.43 -12.71 18.53
C ARG A 358 -12.56 -12.14 19.94
N ALA A 359 -11.83 -11.07 20.27
CA ALA A 359 -11.80 -10.49 21.60
C ALA A 359 -13.15 -9.86 22.01
N SER A 360 -13.83 -9.19 21.08
CA SER A 360 -15.20 -8.66 21.27
C SER A 360 -16.28 -9.74 21.27
N LYS A 361 -15.96 -10.98 20.90
CA LYS A 361 -16.91 -12.10 20.71
C LYS A 361 -18.02 -11.72 19.72
N ALA A 362 -17.65 -11.05 18.62
CA ALA A 362 -18.56 -10.58 17.58
C ALA A 362 -19.41 -11.76 17.04
N PRO A 363 -20.75 -11.77 17.20
CA PRO A 363 -21.57 -12.95 16.90
C PRO A 363 -21.55 -13.41 15.44
N ALA A 364 -21.08 -12.56 14.53
CA ALA A 364 -20.91 -12.90 13.11
C ALA A 364 -19.64 -13.73 12.86
N TRP A 365 -18.58 -13.60 13.69
CA TRP A 365 -17.32 -14.34 13.54
C TRP A 365 -17.46 -15.76 14.10
N THR A 366 -17.97 -16.66 13.27
CA THR A 366 -18.20 -18.07 13.62
C THR A 366 -16.90 -18.87 13.63
N SER A 367 -16.95 -20.06 14.25
CA SER A 367 -15.85 -21.03 14.20
C SER A 367 -15.55 -21.55 12.80
N ASP A 368 -16.50 -21.48 11.85
CA ASP A 368 -16.27 -21.78 10.43
C ASP A 368 -15.36 -20.71 9.78
N TYR A 369 -15.73 -19.43 9.89
CA TYR A 369 -14.91 -18.33 9.37
C TYR A 369 -13.52 -18.31 10.01
N ASP A 370 -13.41 -18.55 11.33
CA ASP A 370 -12.11 -18.65 12.00
C ASP A 370 -11.27 -19.81 11.46
N SER A 371 -11.88 -20.99 11.24
CA SER A 371 -11.19 -22.17 10.69
C SER A 371 -10.76 -21.97 9.24
N ARG A 372 -11.62 -21.37 8.40
CA ARG A 372 -11.33 -21.07 6.98
C ARG A 372 -10.22 -20.02 6.86
N MET A 373 -10.28 -18.94 7.64
CA MET A 373 -9.25 -17.90 7.66
C MET A 373 -7.91 -18.41 8.20
N LYS A 374 -7.93 -19.27 9.24
CA LYS A 374 -6.75 -20.02 9.69
C LYS A 374 -6.17 -20.93 8.60
N ASN A 375 -7.01 -21.63 7.85
CA ASN A 375 -6.55 -22.52 6.77
C ASN A 375 -5.91 -21.74 5.60
N TRP A 376 -6.44 -20.57 5.25
CA TRP A 376 -5.81 -19.65 4.31
C TRP A 376 -4.42 -19.20 4.81
N ALA A 377 -4.36 -18.74 6.06
CA ALA A 377 -3.12 -18.26 6.67
C ALA A 377 -2.03 -19.34 6.78
N LYS A 378 -2.38 -20.59 7.12
CA LYS A 378 -1.42 -21.71 7.15
C LYS A 378 -0.77 -21.97 5.79
N GLN A 379 -1.56 -21.92 4.71
CA GLN A 379 -1.02 -22.07 3.35
C GLN A 379 -0.13 -20.88 2.96
N TYR A 380 -0.45 -19.66 3.40
CA TYR A 380 0.39 -18.49 3.14
C TYR A 380 1.72 -18.52 3.91
N VAL A 381 1.70 -18.95 5.18
CA VAL A 381 2.92 -19.23 5.97
C VAL A 381 3.79 -20.29 5.27
N GLN A 382 3.17 -21.37 4.78
CA GLN A 382 3.89 -22.40 4.02
C GLN A 382 4.52 -21.81 2.76
N TRP A 383 3.75 -21.07 1.94
CA TRP A 383 4.25 -20.43 0.72
C TRP A 383 5.44 -19.50 1.00
N LEU A 384 5.32 -18.61 2.00
CA LEU A 384 6.40 -17.71 2.41
C LEU A 384 7.69 -18.45 2.79
N HIS A 385 7.60 -19.65 3.38
CA HIS A 385 8.75 -20.45 3.78
C HIS A 385 9.29 -21.40 2.70
N THR A 386 8.48 -21.83 1.72
CA THR A 386 8.91 -22.82 0.71
C THR A 386 9.15 -22.24 -0.69
N ASP A 387 8.56 -21.10 -1.03
CA ASP A 387 8.71 -20.46 -2.34
C ASP A 387 9.94 -19.53 -2.37
N PRO A 388 10.79 -19.57 -3.42
CA PRO A 388 11.94 -18.67 -3.55
C PRO A 388 11.59 -17.18 -3.45
N LEU A 389 10.41 -16.75 -3.91
CA LEU A 389 9.96 -15.37 -3.80
C LEU A 389 9.66 -15.01 -2.33
N GLY A 390 8.99 -15.91 -1.60
CA GLY A 390 8.70 -15.75 -0.17
C GLY A 390 9.97 -15.71 0.67
N GLN A 391 10.89 -16.67 0.44
CA GLN A 391 12.19 -16.73 1.10
C GLN A 391 13.03 -15.48 0.83
N LYS A 392 13.09 -15.02 -0.43
CA LYS A 392 13.86 -13.83 -0.80
C LYS A 392 13.27 -12.56 -0.17
N ALA A 393 11.94 -12.43 -0.13
CA ALA A 393 11.27 -11.31 0.54
C ALA A 393 11.57 -11.27 2.04
N LEU A 394 11.47 -12.41 2.74
CA LEU A 394 11.84 -12.52 4.15
C LEU A 394 13.32 -12.18 4.39
N SER A 395 14.22 -12.49 3.45
CA SER A 395 15.66 -12.19 3.55
C SER A 395 16.06 -10.76 3.18
N ALA A 396 15.15 -9.93 2.65
CA ALA A 396 15.50 -8.62 2.10
C ALA A 396 16.04 -7.66 3.19
N PRO A 397 17.10 -6.87 2.91
CA PRO A 397 17.78 -6.10 3.95
C PRO A 397 17.09 -4.77 4.29
N ASN A 398 16.20 -4.31 3.43
CA ASN A 398 15.50 -3.02 3.51
C ASN A 398 14.02 -3.21 3.89
N ASN A 399 13.20 -2.19 3.69
CA ASN A 399 11.77 -2.16 3.98
C ASN A 399 11.00 -3.44 3.55
N HIS A 400 11.34 -4.08 2.42
CA HIS A 400 10.68 -5.32 1.98
C HIS A 400 10.80 -6.45 3.03
N GLY A 401 11.95 -6.61 3.69
CA GLY A 401 12.13 -7.62 4.74
C GLY A 401 11.41 -7.24 6.04
N SER A 402 11.38 -5.94 6.36
CA SER A 402 10.61 -5.39 7.47
C SER A 402 9.10 -5.68 7.30
N PHE A 403 8.56 -5.51 6.08
CA PHE A 403 7.17 -5.82 5.75
C PHE A 403 6.88 -7.32 5.63
N ALA A 404 7.76 -8.11 5.01
CA ALA A 404 7.60 -9.57 4.96
C ALA A 404 7.57 -10.17 6.39
N THR A 405 8.32 -9.58 7.33
CA THR A 405 8.27 -9.94 8.75
C THR A 405 6.92 -9.62 9.39
N ASN A 406 6.35 -8.41 9.19
CA ASN A 406 5.07 -8.06 9.83
C ASN A 406 3.89 -8.89 9.29
N GLN A 407 3.94 -9.27 8.01
CA GLN A 407 3.03 -10.25 7.43
C GLN A 407 3.21 -11.61 8.10
N LEU A 408 4.42 -12.20 8.07
CA LEU A 408 4.69 -13.52 8.66
C LEU A 408 4.33 -13.61 10.15
N ALA A 409 4.68 -12.60 10.95
CA ALA A 409 4.38 -12.56 12.37
C ALA A 409 2.86 -12.46 12.63
N SER A 410 2.13 -11.63 11.88
CA SER A 410 0.68 -11.49 12.04
C SER A 410 -0.08 -12.73 11.58
N VAL A 411 0.27 -13.37 10.45
CA VAL A 411 -0.41 -14.62 10.05
C VAL A 411 -0.10 -15.80 10.98
N ASN A 412 1.05 -15.81 11.66
CA ASN A 412 1.31 -16.76 12.73
C ASN A 412 0.44 -16.52 13.98
N ILE A 413 0.19 -15.26 14.36
CA ILE A 413 -0.81 -14.90 15.40
C ILE A 413 -2.23 -15.35 15.00
N LEU A 414 -2.61 -15.23 13.72
CA LEU A 414 -3.92 -15.64 13.22
C LEU A 414 -4.18 -17.14 13.35
N VAL A 415 -3.14 -17.97 13.15
CA VAL A 415 -3.21 -19.45 13.28
C VAL A 415 -3.00 -19.94 14.72
N ASP A 416 -2.90 -19.00 15.66
CA ASP A 416 -2.64 -19.17 17.09
C ASP A 416 -1.22 -19.70 17.43
N ASP A 417 -0.29 -19.72 16.46
CA ASP A 417 1.13 -20.04 16.70
C ASP A 417 1.91 -18.79 17.10
N THR A 418 1.70 -18.39 18.35
CA THR A 418 2.42 -17.30 19.01
C THR A 418 3.93 -17.57 19.13
N SER A 419 4.38 -18.82 19.04
CA SER A 419 5.80 -19.18 19.11
C SER A 419 6.51 -18.93 17.78
N ALA A 420 5.90 -19.33 16.66
CA ALA A 420 6.37 -18.99 15.32
C ALA A 420 6.34 -17.47 15.07
N ALA A 421 5.28 -16.78 15.52
CA ALA A 421 5.20 -15.32 15.43
C ALA A 421 6.33 -14.63 16.21
N ALA A 422 6.58 -15.07 17.44
CA ALA A 422 7.70 -14.58 18.25
C ALA A 422 9.07 -14.92 17.63
N ALA A 423 9.23 -16.08 16.98
CA ALA A 423 10.45 -16.47 16.30
C ALA A 423 10.74 -15.60 15.06
N ALA A 424 9.72 -15.30 14.24
CA ALA A 424 9.84 -14.40 13.09
C ALA A 424 10.34 -13.01 13.50
N LEU A 425 9.70 -12.39 14.51
CA LEU A 425 10.12 -11.08 15.03
C LEU A 425 11.53 -11.12 15.63
N LYS A 426 11.86 -12.13 16.45
CA LYS A 426 13.22 -12.30 17.00
C LYS A 426 14.27 -12.43 15.90
N SER A 427 13.97 -13.16 14.83
CA SER A 427 14.86 -13.31 13.68
C SER A 427 15.13 -11.96 13.01
N TYR A 428 14.08 -11.19 12.69
CA TYR A 428 14.22 -9.85 12.11
C TYR A 428 15.02 -8.88 12.99
N PHE A 429 14.67 -8.78 14.29
CA PHE A 429 15.34 -7.87 15.21
C PHE A 429 16.80 -8.28 15.53
N SER A 430 17.16 -9.56 15.35
CA SER A 430 18.53 -10.06 15.54
C SER A 430 19.37 -10.09 14.26
N ASN A 431 18.77 -9.94 13.08
CA ASN A 431 19.47 -9.98 11.79
C ASN A 431 19.27 -8.65 11.01
N GLN A 432 18.24 -8.54 10.16
CA GLN A 432 18.03 -7.40 9.25
C GLN A 432 18.07 -6.04 9.99
N PHE A 433 17.37 -5.95 11.13
CA PHE A 433 17.32 -4.73 11.95
C PHE A 433 18.69 -4.27 12.45
N GLN A 434 19.65 -5.18 12.62
CA GLN A 434 21.00 -4.84 13.09
C GLN A 434 21.75 -3.91 12.14
N ASP A 435 21.46 -4.00 10.84
CA ASP A 435 22.05 -3.15 9.81
C ASP A 435 21.12 -2.02 9.30
N GLN A 436 19.82 -2.05 9.60
CA GLN A 436 18.86 -1.09 9.03
C GLN A 436 18.93 0.34 9.62
N ILE A 437 19.49 0.54 10.82
CA ILE A 437 19.59 1.87 11.46
C ILE A 437 21.03 2.17 11.88
N ALA A 438 21.63 3.21 11.31
CA ALA A 438 22.97 3.70 11.65
C ALA A 438 23.00 4.41 13.03
N ALA A 439 24.20 4.70 13.55
CA ALA A 439 24.37 5.37 14.85
C ALA A 439 23.64 6.73 14.95
N SER A 440 23.55 7.44 13.82
CA SER A 440 22.83 8.72 13.67
C SER A 440 21.30 8.61 13.67
N GLY A 441 20.74 7.40 13.47
CA GLY A 441 19.34 7.21 13.09
C GLY A 441 19.10 7.25 11.56
N GLU A 442 20.12 7.46 10.74
CA GLU A 442 20.01 7.25 9.29
C GLU A 442 19.61 5.79 8.98
N GLN A 443 18.88 5.58 7.88
CA GLN A 443 18.49 4.25 7.40
C GLN A 443 19.12 4.01 6.02
N PRO A 444 20.37 3.50 5.94
CA PRO A 444 21.18 3.57 4.72
C PRO A 444 20.55 2.96 3.46
N PHE A 445 19.90 1.80 3.60
CA PHE A 445 19.20 1.13 2.49
C PHE A 445 18.01 1.93 1.93
N GLU A 446 17.44 2.84 2.72
CA GLU A 446 16.35 3.72 2.30
C GLU A 446 16.87 5.11 1.85
N ALA A 447 18.00 5.54 2.43
CA ALA A 447 18.62 6.85 2.21
C ALA A 447 19.24 7.02 0.82
N VAL A 448 19.65 5.91 0.19
CA VAL A 448 20.22 5.86 -1.17
C VAL A 448 19.17 5.94 -2.29
N ARG A 449 17.88 5.83 -1.95
CA ARG A 449 16.76 5.81 -2.92
C ARG A 449 16.46 7.21 -3.48
N THR A 450 15.81 7.29 -4.64
CA THR A 450 15.40 8.59 -5.24
C THR A 450 14.29 9.32 -4.47
N ARG A 451 13.64 8.64 -3.51
CA ARG A 451 12.59 9.17 -2.62
C ARG A 451 12.92 8.88 -1.13
N PRO A 452 14.02 9.42 -0.60
CA PRO A 452 14.60 8.93 0.64
C PRO A 452 13.87 9.43 1.89
N PHE A 453 12.96 10.42 1.84
CA PHE A 453 12.06 10.68 2.96
C PHE A 453 10.98 9.61 3.04
N HIS A 454 10.30 9.35 1.91
CA HIS A 454 9.26 8.34 1.81
C HIS A 454 9.73 6.95 2.25
N TYR A 455 10.84 6.45 1.71
CA TYR A 455 11.34 5.11 2.07
C TYR A 455 11.77 5.00 3.54
N ARG A 456 12.28 6.08 4.15
CA ARG A 456 12.57 6.11 5.60
C ARG A 456 11.30 6.04 6.45
N CYS A 457 10.22 6.74 6.06
CA CYS A 457 8.92 6.62 6.72
C CYS A 457 8.34 5.21 6.50
N PHE A 458 8.36 4.70 5.28
CA PHE A 458 7.80 3.40 4.91
C PHE A 458 8.50 2.22 5.63
N ASN A 459 9.82 2.30 5.87
CA ASN A 459 10.51 1.32 6.71
C ASN A 459 10.21 1.52 8.22
N LEU A 460 10.07 2.76 8.69
CA LEU A 460 9.60 3.06 10.06
C LEU A 460 8.21 2.48 10.32
N GLU A 461 7.29 2.56 9.35
CA GLU A 461 5.97 1.91 9.40
C GLU A 461 6.12 0.42 9.75
N ALA A 462 6.91 -0.30 8.97
CA ALA A 462 7.12 -1.73 9.17
C ALA A 462 7.83 -2.06 10.49
N MET A 463 8.83 -1.28 10.90
CA MET A 463 9.50 -1.41 12.21
C MET A 463 8.53 -1.22 13.38
N ILE A 464 7.67 -0.19 13.30
CA ILE A 464 6.65 0.12 14.30
C ILE A 464 5.59 -1.00 14.34
N THR A 465 5.13 -1.50 13.18
CA THR A 465 4.24 -2.68 13.12
C THR A 465 4.89 -3.89 13.79
N ASN A 466 6.17 -4.19 13.49
CA ASN A 466 6.89 -5.31 14.10
C ASN A 466 7.04 -5.16 15.62
N ALA A 467 7.28 -3.94 16.12
CA ALA A 467 7.34 -3.66 17.55
C ALA A 467 5.97 -3.82 18.25
N LYS A 468 4.88 -3.40 17.60
CA LYS A 468 3.50 -3.59 18.09
C LYS A 468 3.04 -5.05 18.08
N LEU A 469 3.41 -5.82 17.07
CA LEU A 469 3.21 -7.28 17.05
C LEU A 469 4.02 -7.98 18.15
N GLY A 470 5.20 -7.44 18.48
CA GLY A 470 5.95 -7.81 19.68
C GLY A 470 5.19 -7.54 20.97
N ASP A 471 4.68 -6.32 21.14
CA ASP A 471 3.92 -5.88 22.31
C ASP A 471 2.69 -6.78 22.55
N GLN A 472 1.97 -7.10 21.47
CA GLN A 472 0.85 -8.04 21.44
C GLN A 472 1.21 -9.47 21.90
N LEU A 473 2.44 -9.91 21.65
CA LEU A 473 3.01 -11.19 22.10
C LEU A 473 3.68 -11.09 23.49
N GLY A 474 3.62 -9.92 24.12
CA GLY A 474 4.24 -9.65 25.40
C GLY A 474 5.75 -9.39 25.36
N LEU A 475 6.32 -9.12 24.19
CA LEU A 475 7.74 -8.90 23.93
C LEU A 475 8.07 -7.41 23.74
N ASP A 476 9.23 -6.98 24.25
CA ASP A 476 9.74 -5.62 24.11
C ASP A 476 10.77 -5.57 22.97
N PHE A 477 10.31 -5.22 21.76
CA PHE A 477 11.19 -4.85 20.64
C PHE A 477 11.30 -3.33 20.42
N TRP A 478 10.54 -2.53 21.16
CA TRP A 478 10.74 -1.07 21.19
C TRP A 478 12.12 -0.72 21.75
N SER A 479 12.58 -1.46 22.76
CA SER A 479 13.93 -1.30 23.32
C SER A 479 15.03 -1.98 22.48
N ALA A 480 14.71 -2.54 21.31
CA ALA A 480 15.70 -3.18 20.44
C ALA A 480 16.67 -2.14 19.86
N LYS A 481 17.92 -2.55 19.68
CA LYS A 481 19.01 -1.73 19.14
C LYS A 481 19.61 -2.39 17.91
N SER A 482 19.99 -1.58 16.92
CA SER A 482 20.85 -2.00 15.82
C SER A 482 22.28 -2.27 16.32
N LYS A 483 23.17 -2.80 15.47
CA LYS A 483 24.58 -3.03 15.85
C LYS A 483 25.33 -1.73 16.16
N TYR A 484 24.78 -0.60 15.71
CA TYR A 484 25.24 0.76 15.97
C TYR A 484 24.62 1.39 17.24
N GLY A 485 23.81 0.65 18.00
CA GLY A 485 23.21 1.08 19.26
C GLY A 485 21.95 1.93 19.14
N ALA A 486 21.49 2.23 17.93
CA ALA A 486 20.32 3.06 17.63
C ALA A 486 19.00 2.28 17.70
N THR A 487 17.91 2.97 18.03
CA THR A 487 16.55 2.44 18.19
C THR A 487 15.60 2.99 17.10
N ILE A 488 14.36 2.46 17.05
CA ILE A 488 13.31 2.98 16.15
C ILE A 488 13.03 4.48 16.43
N GLN A 489 13.14 4.93 17.69
CA GLN A 489 13.03 6.35 18.04
C GLN A 489 14.14 7.19 17.36
N ASN A 490 15.37 6.71 17.34
CA ASN A 490 16.48 7.43 16.69
C ASN A 490 16.25 7.56 15.18
N ALA A 491 15.67 6.53 14.55
CA ALA A 491 15.29 6.59 13.14
C ALA A 491 14.20 7.65 12.86
N LEU A 492 13.14 7.73 13.68
CA LEU A 492 12.15 8.82 13.53
C LEU A 492 12.79 10.20 13.75
N ASP A 493 13.56 10.36 14.81
CA ASP A 493 14.22 11.63 15.16
C ASP A 493 15.07 12.16 14.01
N PHE A 494 15.80 11.27 13.35
CA PHE A 494 16.59 11.60 12.16
C PHE A 494 15.70 12.06 11.00
N VAL A 495 14.60 11.37 10.71
CA VAL A 495 13.64 11.73 9.64
C VAL A 495 12.98 13.08 9.91
N MET A 496 12.49 13.32 11.13
CA MET A 496 11.94 14.61 11.56
C MET A 496 12.93 15.76 11.38
N THR A 497 14.23 15.49 11.61
CA THR A 497 15.30 16.50 11.54
C THR A 497 15.81 16.73 10.12
N LYS A 498 15.76 15.72 9.25
CA LYS A 498 16.00 15.87 7.80
C LYS A 498 14.86 16.62 7.10
N GLY A 499 13.63 16.34 7.49
CA GLY A 499 12.42 16.85 6.86
C GLY A 499 12.15 16.26 5.46
N PRO A 500 11.00 16.59 4.85
CA PRO A 500 10.53 16.00 3.59
C PRO A 500 11.23 16.53 2.33
N GLY A 501 11.87 17.69 2.40
CA GLY A 501 12.46 18.36 1.23
C GLY A 501 11.40 18.77 0.19
N LYS A 502 11.11 17.89 -0.76
CA LYS A 502 10.05 18.03 -1.78
C LYS A 502 9.04 16.87 -1.79
N GLU A 503 9.17 15.93 -0.86
CA GLU A 503 8.28 14.77 -0.73
C GLU A 503 7.05 15.10 0.12
N ASP A 504 6.08 14.18 0.18
CA ASP A 504 4.88 14.37 1.00
C ASP A 504 5.23 14.26 2.49
N ILE A 505 4.89 15.29 3.26
CA ILE A 505 5.15 15.33 4.70
C ILE A 505 4.21 14.39 5.49
N THR A 506 3.05 14.03 4.94
CA THR A 506 2.02 13.26 5.65
C THR A 506 2.47 11.83 6.00
N ASP A 507 3.39 11.27 5.21
CA ASP A 507 4.03 9.96 5.43
C ASP A 507 4.57 9.79 6.86
N ILE A 508 5.02 10.86 7.54
CA ILE A 508 5.64 10.76 8.87
C ILE A 508 4.64 10.77 10.04
N PHE A 509 3.42 11.29 9.86
CA PHE A 509 2.53 11.61 10.98
C PHE A 509 2.11 10.39 11.84
N PRO A 510 1.74 9.22 11.26
CA PRO A 510 1.42 8.03 12.06
C PRO A 510 2.60 7.58 12.93
N HIS A 511 3.82 7.71 12.40
CA HIS A 511 5.04 7.28 13.07
C HIS A 511 5.39 8.20 14.24
N ILE A 512 5.16 9.51 14.12
CA ILE A 512 5.33 10.45 15.23
C ILE A 512 4.37 10.12 16.38
N ALA A 513 3.09 9.86 16.09
CA ALA A 513 2.13 9.46 17.12
C ALA A 513 2.55 8.16 17.83
N ALA A 514 2.98 7.13 17.08
CA ALA A 514 3.44 5.87 17.65
C ALA A 514 4.69 5.99 18.52
N ILE A 515 5.70 6.75 18.09
CA ILE A 515 6.94 6.95 18.88
C ILE A 515 6.70 7.83 20.10
N ALA A 516 5.85 8.86 20.00
CA ALA A 516 5.46 9.68 21.15
C ALA A 516 4.83 8.83 22.26
N ILE A 517 3.94 7.89 21.92
CA ILE A 517 3.34 6.97 22.91
C ILE A 517 4.33 5.91 23.40
N ALA A 518 5.18 5.36 22.54
CA ALA A 518 6.11 4.29 22.91
C ALA A 518 7.28 4.76 23.80
N TYR A 519 7.83 5.95 23.53
CA TYR A 519 9.04 6.47 24.19
C TYR A 519 8.78 7.72 25.06
N GLY A 520 7.61 8.36 24.92
CA GLY A 520 7.25 9.59 25.60
C GLY A 520 7.69 10.85 24.83
N ASP A 521 7.05 11.99 25.11
CA ASP A 521 7.43 13.30 24.57
C ASP A 521 7.81 14.31 25.68
N PRO A 522 8.89 14.06 26.44
CA PRO A 522 9.28 14.90 27.59
C PRO A 522 9.72 16.33 27.21
N THR A 523 9.81 16.64 25.91
CA THR A 523 10.17 17.97 25.37
C THR A 523 9.05 18.58 24.52
N GLY A 524 7.90 17.90 24.40
CA GLY A 524 6.77 18.33 23.58
C GLY A 524 7.01 18.40 22.07
N ARG A 525 8.14 17.87 21.56
CA ARG A 525 8.56 18.03 20.16
C ARG A 525 7.73 17.20 19.17
N TYR A 526 7.27 16.02 19.58
CA TYR A 526 6.47 15.13 18.73
C TYR A 526 5.05 15.71 18.58
N THR A 527 4.44 16.07 19.72
CA THR A 527 3.12 16.70 19.77
C THR A 527 3.13 18.07 19.09
N ALA A 528 4.19 18.88 19.23
CA ALA A 528 4.33 20.15 18.52
C ALA A 528 4.53 19.97 17.00
N TYR A 529 5.30 18.96 16.56
CA TYR A 529 5.47 18.68 15.13
C TYR A 529 4.13 18.30 14.48
N LEU A 530 3.32 17.46 15.15
CA LEU A 530 1.98 17.11 14.67
C LEU A 530 1.09 18.36 14.59
N LYS A 531 0.89 19.08 15.69
CA LYS A 531 0.07 20.32 15.74
C LYS A 531 0.45 21.36 14.68
N LYS A 532 1.75 21.51 14.40
CA LYS A 532 2.27 22.47 13.41
C LYS A 532 1.93 22.10 11.96
N ASN A 533 1.94 20.80 11.62
CA ASN A 533 1.86 20.34 10.24
C ASN A 533 0.49 19.73 9.88
N ASP A 534 -0.25 19.18 10.85
CA ASP A 534 -1.64 18.73 10.70
C ASP A 534 -2.48 19.19 11.91
N LYS A 535 -3.39 20.14 11.67
CA LYS A 535 -4.30 20.66 12.71
C LYS A 535 -5.43 19.68 13.08
N ARG A 536 -5.59 18.57 12.35
CA ARG A 536 -6.64 17.57 12.52
C ARG A 536 -6.08 16.18 12.87
N TYR A 537 -4.81 16.08 13.26
CA TYR A 537 -4.15 14.81 13.59
C TYR A 537 -4.91 14.00 14.65
N GLN A 538 -5.56 14.67 15.61
CA GLN A 538 -6.38 14.04 16.67
C GLN A 538 -7.70 13.41 16.17
N GLU A 539 -8.10 13.69 14.93
CA GLU A 539 -9.21 13.01 14.24
C GLU A 539 -8.75 11.80 13.41
N ALA A 540 -7.44 11.57 13.25
CA ALA A 540 -6.94 10.52 12.36
C ALA A 540 -7.01 9.14 13.03
N PRO A 541 -7.34 8.04 12.30
CA PRO A 541 -7.39 6.69 12.88
C PRO A 541 -6.10 6.27 13.59
N TYR A 542 -4.94 6.56 13.01
CA TYR A 542 -3.63 6.33 13.65
C TYR A 542 -3.51 6.98 15.04
N TYR A 543 -4.18 8.10 15.30
CA TYR A 543 -4.15 8.74 16.62
C TYR A 543 -4.90 7.91 17.66
N TYR A 544 -6.00 7.25 17.30
CA TYR A 544 -6.69 6.30 18.20
C TYR A 544 -5.87 5.03 18.45
N TYR A 545 -5.13 4.53 17.45
CA TYR A 545 -4.25 3.36 17.63
C TYR A 545 -3.01 3.65 18.49
N ASN A 546 -2.73 4.92 18.74
CA ASN A 546 -1.58 5.43 19.48
C ASN A 546 -2.08 6.36 20.59
N GLN A 547 -2.54 5.74 21.68
CA GLN A 547 -2.99 6.39 22.93
C GLN A 547 -2.37 5.68 24.14
N ALA A 548 -2.39 6.34 25.31
CA ALA A 548 -1.94 5.77 26.56
C ALA A 548 -2.64 4.42 26.87
N GLY A 549 -1.84 3.39 27.16
CA GLY A 549 -2.33 2.04 27.43
C GLY A 549 -2.71 1.21 26.20
N ALA A 550 -2.45 1.69 24.97
CA ALA A 550 -2.44 0.88 23.76
C ALA A 550 -1.21 -0.03 23.65
N LEU A 551 -0.09 0.37 24.29
CA LEU A 551 1.18 -0.36 24.36
C LEU A 551 1.46 -0.83 25.81
N THR A 552 1.97 -2.05 25.95
CA THR A 552 2.15 -2.77 27.23
C THR A 552 3.59 -3.20 27.51
N LYS A 553 4.49 -3.07 26.52
CA LYS A 553 5.91 -3.43 26.56
C LYS A 553 6.86 -2.31 26.16
N ALA A 554 6.34 -1.23 25.57
CA ALA A 554 7.09 -0.04 25.23
C ALA A 554 7.78 0.60 26.47
N PRO A 555 8.85 1.40 26.28
CA PRO A 555 9.52 2.13 27.36
C PRO A 555 8.59 2.89 28.31
N THR A 556 7.56 3.58 27.79
CA THR A 556 6.56 4.30 28.62
C THR A 556 5.75 3.39 29.52
N SER A 557 5.42 2.17 29.09
CA SER A 557 4.63 1.19 29.85
C SER A 557 5.28 0.78 31.19
N LYS A 558 6.57 1.08 31.38
CA LYS A 558 7.32 0.83 32.63
C LYS A 558 7.10 1.94 33.68
N ASN A 559 6.64 3.13 33.27
CA ASN A 559 6.37 4.27 34.14
C ASN A 559 4.88 4.38 34.48
N LYS A 560 4.48 3.97 35.70
CA LYS A 560 3.08 3.98 36.18
C LYS A 560 2.43 5.37 36.33
N MET A 561 3.14 6.45 35.99
CA MET A 561 2.66 7.84 36.06
C MET A 561 2.90 8.60 34.74
N ALA A 562 3.08 7.89 33.62
CA ALA A 562 3.05 8.50 32.31
C ALA A 562 1.60 8.87 31.95
N GLU A 563 1.26 10.15 32.06
CA GLU A 563 0.10 10.74 31.38
C GLU A 563 0.28 10.62 29.86
N ASP A 564 -0.82 10.72 29.09
CA ASP A 564 -0.74 10.62 27.63
C ASP A 564 0.04 11.83 27.05
N PRO A 565 1.19 11.63 26.41
CA PRO A 565 2.03 12.72 25.89
C PRO A 565 1.41 13.46 24.70
N LEU A 566 0.36 12.91 24.08
CA LEU A 566 -0.40 13.55 23.02
C LEU A 566 -1.57 14.40 23.56
N ASP A 567 -2.13 14.02 24.71
CA ASP A 567 -3.28 14.68 25.35
C ASP A 567 -2.84 15.79 26.34
N GLY A 568 -1.93 15.46 27.26
CA GLY A 568 -1.53 16.34 28.37
C GLY A 568 -0.79 17.64 27.96
N LEU A 569 -0.30 17.72 26.72
CA LEU A 569 0.46 18.86 26.21
C LEU A 569 -0.39 19.87 25.41
N ALA A 570 -1.71 19.89 25.61
CA ALA A 570 -2.63 20.87 25.03
C ALA A 570 -2.31 22.34 25.37
N HIS A 571 -1.53 22.60 26.44
CA HIS A 571 -1.35 23.94 27.03
C HIS A 571 0.09 24.49 27.04
N LEU A 572 1.07 23.83 26.41
CA LEU A 572 2.39 24.44 26.19
C LEU A 572 2.34 25.46 25.04
N ALA A 573 3.05 26.58 25.20
CA ALA A 573 3.11 27.65 24.20
C ALA A 573 3.96 27.26 22.99
N GLU A 574 3.60 27.75 21.80
CA GLU A 574 4.34 27.49 20.54
C GLU A 574 5.79 28.02 20.53
N THR A 575 6.15 28.90 21.46
CA THR A 575 7.44 29.62 21.47
C THR A 575 8.63 28.82 22.00
N ASP A 576 8.39 27.81 22.83
CA ASP A 576 9.44 27.22 23.68
C ASP A 576 9.95 25.87 23.17
N VAL A 577 9.41 25.38 22.05
CA VAL A 577 9.76 24.05 21.50
C VAL A 577 11.01 24.14 20.61
N PRO A 578 12.11 23.43 20.94
CA PRO A 578 13.28 23.37 20.06
C PRO A 578 12.91 22.62 18.77
N THR A 579 12.89 23.33 17.65
CA THR A 579 12.97 22.68 16.34
C THR A 579 14.34 22.01 16.24
N PRO A 580 14.46 20.72 15.89
CA PRO A 580 15.76 20.09 15.66
C PRO A 580 16.49 20.77 14.50
N THR A 581 17.46 21.64 14.80
CA THR A 581 18.19 22.45 13.81
C THR A 581 19.40 21.75 13.19
N SER A 582 19.78 20.58 13.69
CA SER A 582 20.90 19.80 13.16
C SER A 582 20.65 18.30 13.29
N VAL A 583 20.91 17.58 12.20
CA VAL A 583 20.82 16.11 12.11
C VAL A 583 21.70 15.46 13.18
N PRO A 584 21.25 14.41 13.89
CA PRO A 584 22.06 13.76 14.92
C PRO A 584 23.42 13.28 14.38
N GLN A 585 24.51 13.93 14.78
CA GLN A 585 25.87 13.64 14.33
C GLN A 585 26.54 12.48 15.10
N ALA A 586 25.75 11.49 15.56
CA ALA A 586 26.29 10.36 16.30
C ALA A 586 27.16 9.48 15.38
N THR A 587 28.47 9.53 15.61
CA THR A 587 29.48 8.71 14.91
C THR A 587 29.37 7.25 15.38
N PRO A 588 29.51 6.25 14.49
CA PRO A 588 29.60 4.84 14.90
C PRO A 588 30.80 4.60 15.85
N THR A 589 30.59 3.74 16.84
CA THR A 589 31.57 3.38 17.89
C THR A 589 32.27 2.04 17.65
N ILE A 590 31.95 1.37 16.54
CA ILE A 590 32.54 0.10 16.09
C ILE A 590 33.36 0.32 14.80
N PRO A 591 34.21 -0.63 14.37
CA PRO A 591 34.84 -0.59 13.05
C PRO A 591 33.81 -0.68 11.91
N TRP A 592 34.18 -0.21 10.72
CA TRP A 592 33.39 -0.45 9.52
C TRP A 592 33.45 -1.91 9.09
N GLU A 593 32.27 -2.52 8.98
CA GLU A 593 32.05 -3.83 8.37
C GLU A 593 30.80 -3.72 7.48
N CYS A 594 30.88 -4.27 6.26
CA CYS A 594 29.73 -4.29 5.35
C CYS A 594 28.49 -4.90 6.04
N PRO A 595 27.27 -4.40 5.76
CA PRO A 595 26.05 -5.02 6.22
C PRO A 595 25.98 -6.51 5.89
N THR A 596 25.33 -7.29 6.75
CA THR A 596 25.21 -8.76 6.67
C THR A 596 24.66 -9.22 5.31
N ALA A 597 23.85 -8.37 4.67
CA ALA A 597 23.30 -8.56 3.32
C ALA A 597 24.37 -8.80 2.23
N PHE A 598 25.58 -8.27 2.40
CA PHE A 598 26.70 -8.39 1.45
C PHE A 598 27.58 -9.63 1.71
N ALA A 599 27.29 -10.44 2.73
CA ALA A 599 28.12 -11.60 3.09
C ALA A 599 28.25 -12.66 1.96
N THR A 600 27.35 -12.64 0.98
CA THR A 600 27.36 -13.53 -0.19
C THR A 600 27.20 -12.82 -1.54
N ALA A 601 27.22 -11.48 -1.58
CA ALA A 601 26.96 -10.70 -2.79
C ALA A 601 27.67 -9.33 -2.76
N THR A 602 28.21 -8.90 -3.90
CA THR A 602 28.88 -7.58 -4.05
C THR A 602 27.90 -6.41 -4.09
N GLU A 603 26.67 -6.67 -4.53
CA GLU A 603 25.56 -5.73 -4.61
C GLU A 603 24.29 -6.40 -4.03
N VAL A 604 23.39 -5.59 -3.47
CA VAL A 604 22.10 -6.07 -2.95
C VAL A 604 20.95 -5.29 -3.58
N GLN A 605 19.90 -6.04 -3.95
CA GLN A 605 18.71 -5.47 -4.56
C GLN A 605 17.80 -4.84 -3.49
N LEU A 606 17.45 -3.57 -3.69
CA LEU A 606 16.56 -2.77 -2.83
C LEU A 606 15.14 -2.68 -3.40
N ASP A 607 15.02 -2.73 -4.72
CA ASP A 607 13.78 -2.63 -5.50
C ASP A 607 14.02 -3.26 -6.88
N ASP A 608 13.03 -3.28 -7.76
CA ASP A 608 13.19 -3.87 -9.09
C ASP A 608 14.32 -3.21 -9.89
N GLY A 609 15.38 -3.98 -10.19
CA GLY A 609 16.61 -3.50 -10.83
C GLY A 609 17.32 -2.31 -10.14
N VAL A 610 16.97 -1.98 -8.89
CA VAL A 610 17.68 -1.01 -8.05
C VAL A 610 18.61 -1.78 -7.13
N PHE A 611 19.90 -1.74 -7.45
CA PHE A 611 20.97 -2.37 -6.66
C PHE A 611 21.81 -1.31 -5.95
N VAL A 612 22.46 -1.71 -4.85
CA VAL A 612 23.45 -0.89 -4.14
C VAL A 612 24.62 -1.77 -3.68
N THR A 613 25.82 -1.21 -3.66
CA THR A 613 27.05 -1.83 -3.13
C THR A 613 27.30 -1.49 -1.66
N CYS A 614 28.22 -2.22 -1.01
CA CYS A 614 28.64 -1.91 0.37
C CYS A 614 29.26 -0.50 0.49
N ASP A 615 30.08 -0.10 -0.48
CA ASP A 615 30.81 1.18 -0.43
C ASP A 615 29.88 2.39 -0.59
N GLU A 616 28.86 2.30 -1.46
CA GLU A 616 27.84 3.36 -1.59
C GLU A 616 27.12 3.62 -0.25
N LEU A 617 26.88 2.59 0.55
CA LEU A 617 26.23 2.73 1.86
C LEU A 617 27.16 3.23 2.97
N LYS A 618 28.48 3.07 2.84
CA LYS A 618 29.50 3.36 3.88
C LYS A 618 29.33 4.74 4.52
N HIS A 619 29.08 5.77 3.71
CA HIS A 619 28.90 7.14 4.18
C HIS A 619 27.60 7.38 4.96
N PHE A 620 26.49 6.69 4.61
CA PHE A 620 25.23 6.80 5.34
C PHE A 620 25.32 6.18 6.75
N TYR A 621 26.21 5.20 6.96
CA TYR A 621 26.53 4.67 8.30
C TYR A 621 27.41 5.62 9.14
N GLY A 622 27.88 6.74 8.59
CA GLY A 622 28.68 7.74 9.28
C GLY A 622 30.20 7.50 9.24
N TYR A 623 30.68 6.62 8.35
CA TYR A 623 32.11 6.44 8.10
C TYR A 623 32.60 7.32 6.94
N ALA A 624 33.88 7.66 6.93
CA ALA A 624 34.50 8.31 5.79
C ALA A 624 34.54 7.33 4.59
N MET A 625 34.29 7.84 3.38
CA MET A 625 34.67 7.14 2.16
C MET A 625 36.19 7.05 2.09
N ASP A 626 36.73 5.95 1.57
CA ASP A 626 38.17 5.83 1.36
C ASP A 626 38.57 6.80 0.25
N THR A 627 39.36 7.82 0.58
CA THR A 627 39.86 8.76 -0.42
C THR A 627 40.78 8.01 -1.37
N VAL A 628 40.32 7.80 -2.61
CA VAL A 628 41.16 7.33 -3.71
C VAL A 628 42.23 8.40 -3.94
N ASN A 629 43.37 8.24 -3.26
CA ASN A 629 44.56 9.04 -3.48
C ASN A 629 45.05 8.76 -4.90
N GLY A 630 44.63 9.59 -5.84
CA GLY A 630 45.07 9.54 -7.22
C GLY A 630 46.58 9.72 -7.29
N SER A 631 47.30 8.61 -7.41
CA SER A 631 48.69 8.60 -7.83
C SER A 631 48.76 9.10 -9.26
N SER A 632 49.21 10.35 -9.40
CA SER A 632 49.47 11.06 -10.66
C SER A 632 50.48 10.36 -11.55
#